data_AF-A0A1L5L3D2-F1
#
_entry.id   AF-A0A1L5L3D2-F1
#
_cell.length_a   1.000
_cell.length_b   1.000
_cell.length_c   1.000
_cell.angle_alpha   90.00
_cell.angle_beta   90.00
_cell.angle_gamma   90.00
#
_symmetry.space_group_name_H-M   'P 1'
#
loop_
_entity.id
_entity.type
_entity.pdbx_description
1 polymer ?
#
loop_
_entity_poly.entity_id
_entity_poly.type
_entity_poly.pdbx_seq_one_letter_code
_entity_poly.pdbx_strand_id
1 'polypeptide(L)'
;GLIQSTAHWILPKRPFKHQERDYLLYKFNRFQACRFGMAGIVTDVNTGDGHRLSDDTLRLLENVAASADKVGATSAIEALRRQVKHGHDEAQNMRDFVAEGGSLSGLVKKHCEIWAGL
;
A
#
# COMPACT_ATOMS: atom_id res chain seq x y z
N GLY A 1 -5.99 6.82 8.72
CA GLY A 1 -4.65 7.41 8.59
C GLY A 1 -4.33 7.81 7.16
N LEU A 2 -3.79 6.89 6.35
CA LEU A 2 -3.33 7.19 4.98
C LEU A 2 -4.40 7.86 4.11
N ILE A 3 -5.56 7.22 3.93
CA ILE A 3 -6.65 7.73 3.07
C ILE A 3 -7.08 9.14 3.48
N GLN A 4 -7.26 9.38 4.78
CA GLN A 4 -7.62 10.70 5.31
C GLN A 4 -6.53 11.75 5.05
N SER A 5 -5.26 11.39 5.24
CA SER A 5 -4.13 12.29 4.99
C SER A 5 -4.02 12.63 3.50
N THR A 6 -4.24 11.65 2.63
CA THR A 6 -4.30 11.82 1.18
C THR A 6 -5.47 12.71 0.76
N ALA A 7 -6.66 12.52 1.33
CA ALA A 7 -7.82 13.37 1.06
C ALA A 7 -7.57 14.83 1.48
N HIS A 8 -7.03 15.03 2.70
CA HIS A 8 -6.64 16.35 3.21
C HIS A 8 -5.52 16.99 2.36
N TRP A 9 -4.66 16.20 1.72
CA TRP A 9 -3.64 16.71 0.81
C TRP A 9 -4.22 17.10 -0.56
N ILE A 10 -5.05 16.23 -1.17
CA ILE A 10 -5.55 16.42 -2.53
C ILE A 10 -6.57 17.57 -2.62
N LEU A 11 -7.52 17.67 -1.68
CA LEU A 11 -8.62 18.64 -1.79
C LEU A 11 -8.15 20.10 -1.78
N PRO A 12 -7.23 20.53 -0.88
CA PRO A 12 -6.72 21.90 -0.85
C PRO A 12 -5.60 22.13 -1.87
N LYS A 13 -4.64 21.19 -2.00
CA LYS A 13 -3.47 21.40 -2.87
C LYS A 13 -3.78 21.23 -4.35
N ARG A 14 -4.80 20.43 -4.68
CA ARG A 14 -5.21 20.05 -6.05
C ARG A 14 -3.99 19.73 -6.95
N PRO A 15 -3.15 18.75 -6.56
CA PRO A 15 -1.89 18.49 -7.24
C PRO A 15 -2.07 17.89 -8.65
N PHE A 16 -3.30 17.52 -9.04
CA PHE A 16 -3.60 16.83 -10.28
C PHE A 16 -4.66 17.60 -11.09
N LYS A 17 -4.53 17.54 -12.42
CA LYS A 17 -5.57 17.96 -13.37
C LYS A 17 -6.23 16.72 -13.97
N HIS A 18 -7.35 16.31 -13.40
CA HIS A 18 -8.03 15.07 -13.77
C HIS A 18 -8.58 15.11 -15.21
N GLN A 19 -8.46 13.98 -15.88
CA GLN A 19 -8.88 13.73 -17.26
C GLN A 19 -9.16 12.24 -17.45
N GLU A 20 -10.00 11.87 -18.42
CA GLU A 20 -10.41 10.47 -18.63
C GLU A 20 -9.23 9.52 -18.87
N ARG A 21 -8.21 9.98 -19.62
CA ARG A 21 -7.01 9.17 -19.91
C ARG A 21 -6.24 8.75 -18.67
N ASP A 22 -6.41 9.42 -17.52
CA ASP A 22 -5.77 9.01 -16.25
C ASP A 22 -6.17 7.57 -15.85
N TYR A 23 -7.30 7.06 -16.36
CA TYR A 23 -7.81 5.72 -16.08
C TYR A 23 -7.39 4.65 -17.10
N LEU A 24 -6.67 5.00 -18.18
CA LEU A 24 -6.36 4.08 -19.28
C LEU A 24 -5.64 2.81 -18.80
N LEU A 25 -4.67 2.96 -17.90
CA LEU A 25 -3.90 1.83 -17.32
C LEU A 25 -4.42 1.38 -15.94
N TYR A 26 -5.55 1.90 -15.47
CA TYR A 26 -6.05 1.63 -14.12
C TYR A 26 -6.24 0.13 -13.84
N LYS A 27 -6.84 -0.61 -14.77
CA LYS A 27 -7.06 -2.06 -14.61
C LYS A 27 -5.75 -2.85 -14.59
N PHE A 28 -4.76 -2.42 -15.38
CA PHE A 28 -3.44 -3.04 -15.42
C PHE A 28 -2.68 -2.80 -14.11
N ASN A 29 -2.61 -1.55 -13.65
CA ASN A 29 -1.95 -1.21 -12.38
C ASN A 29 -2.66 -1.87 -11.18
N ARG A 30 -4.00 -1.98 -11.22
CA ARG A 30 -4.75 -2.74 -10.22
C ARG A 30 -4.40 -4.23 -10.24
N PHE A 31 -4.27 -4.84 -11.41
CA PHE A 31 -3.82 -6.23 -11.53
C PHE A 31 -2.42 -6.42 -10.94
N GLN A 32 -1.48 -5.51 -11.22
CA GLN A 32 -0.12 -5.54 -10.67
C GLN A 32 -0.13 -5.53 -9.14
N ALA A 33 -0.88 -4.61 -8.53
CA ALA A 33 -1.03 -4.55 -7.07
C ALA A 33 -1.67 -5.81 -6.49
N CYS A 34 -2.73 -6.34 -7.12
CA CYS A 34 -3.40 -7.55 -6.64
C CYS A 34 -2.53 -8.81 -6.76
N ARG A 35 -1.76 -8.93 -7.85
CA ARG A 35 -1.00 -10.15 -8.15
C ARG A 35 0.35 -10.20 -7.44
N PHE A 36 1.00 -9.05 -7.26
CA PHE A 36 2.38 -8.97 -6.78
C PHE A 36 2.55 -8.09 -5.53
N GLY A 37 1.46 -7.51 -5.00
CA GLY A 37 1.53 -6.64 -3.84
C GLY A 37 2.45 -5.43 -4.10
N MET A 38 3.31 -5.12 -3.13
CA MET A 38 4.26 -4.00 -3.20
C MET A 38 5.36 -4.19 -4.25
N ALA A 39 5.59 -5.42 -4.71
CA ALA A 39 6.52 -5.71 -5.80
C ALA A 39 5.93 -5.47 -7.20
N GLY A 40 4.62 -5.22 -7.30
CA GLY A 40 3.95 -4.90 -8.55
C GLY A 40 4.48 -3.62 -9.18
N ILE A 41 4.41 -3.54 -10.51
CA ILE A 41 4.82 -2.35 -11.26
C ILE A 41 3.61 -1.44 -11.48
N VAL A 42 3.76 -0.17 -11.13
CA VAL A 42 2.82 0.90 -11.49
C VAL A 42 3.38 1.61 -12.72
N THR A 43 2.60 1.67 -13.79
CA THR A 43 2.97 2.37 -15.02
C THR A 43 2.27 3.72 -15.08
N ASP A 44 3.04 4.79 -15.28
CA ASP A 44 2.50 6.12 -15.57
C ASP A 44 1.89 6.15 -16.98
N VAL A 45 0.67 6.67 -17.06
CA VAL A 45 -0.09 6.65 -18.32
C VAL A 45 0.37 7.69 -19.34
N ASN A 46 1.04 8.75 -18.89
CA ASN A 46 1.50 9.84 -19.76
C ASN A 46 2.92 9.60 -20.27
N THR A 47 3.81 9.09 -19.42
CA THR A 47 5.21 8.83 -19.78
C THR A 47 5.48 7.40 -20.21
N GLY A 48 4.66 6.45 -19.75
CA GLY A 48 4.89 5.01 -19.93
C GLY A 48 5.93 4.43 -18.97
N ASP A 49 6.49 5.23 -18.06
CA ASP A 49 7.50 4.77 -17.11
C ASP A 49 6.88 3.81 -16.08
N GLY A 50 7.61 2.73 -15.79
CA GLY A 50 7.24 1.77 -14.76
C GLY A 50 8.14 1.88 -13.53
N HIS A 51 7.54 1.89 -12.35
CA HIS A 51 8.25 1.80 -11.07
C HIS A 51 7.53 0.85 -10.11
N ARG A 52 8.23 0.39 -9.06
CA ARG A 52 7.61 -0.48 -8.07
C ARG A 52 6.56 0.28 -7.27
N LEU A 53 5.47 -0.42 -6.91
CA LEU A 53 4.43 0.12 -6.05
C LEU A 53 4.98 0.52 -4.67
N SER A 54 6.02 -0.16 -4.17
CA SER A 54 6.76 0.23 -2.96
C SER A 54 7.31 1.65 -3.06
N ASP A 55 7.95 1.98 -4.18
CA ASP A 55 8.62 3.27 -4.38
C ASP A 55 7.58 4.38 -4.55
N ASP A 56 6.51 4.08 -5.28
CA ASP A 56 5.38 4.99 -5.43
C ASP A 56 4.67 5.28 -4.09
N THR A 57 4.51 4.23 -3.27
CA THR A 57 3.92 4.36 -1.94
C THR A 57 4.80 5.22 -1.03
N LEU A 58 6.14 5.06 -1.06
CA LEU A 58 7.04 5.90 -0.28
C LEU A 58 6.93 7.39 -0.68
N ARG A 59 6.88 7.69 -1.98
CA ARG A 59 6.64 9.06 -2.49
C ARG A 59 5.29 9.61 -2.02
N LEU A 60 4.23 8.79 -2.03
CA LEU A 60 2.93 9.19 -1.49
C LEU A 60 3.02 9.52 0.00
N LEU A 61 3.67 8.67 0.80
CA LEU A 61 3.84 8.88 2.24
C LEU A 61 4.62 10.15 2.57
N GLU A 62 5.59 10.53 1.74
CA GLU A 62 6.30 11.82 1.84
C GLU A 62 5.37 13.00 1.52
N ASN A 63 4.63 12.93 0.41
CA ASN A 63 3.70 13.98 -0.02
C ASN A 63 2.61 14.29 1.01
N VAL A 64 2.11 13.26 1.71
CA VAL A 64 1.01 13.42 2.67
C VAL A 64 1.49 13.67 4.10
N ALA A 65 2.80 13.65 4.39
CA ALA A 65 3.33 13.75 5.76
C ALA A 65 2.82 15.01 6.50
N ALA A 66 2.88 16.18 5.84
CA ALA A 66 2.38 17.43 6.43
C ALA A 66 0.85 17.45 6.63
N SER A 67 0.10 16.70 5.81
CA SER A 67 -1.35 16.56 6.01
C SER A 67 -1.66 15.57 7.13
N ALA A 68 -0.86 14.51 7.25
CA ALA A 68 -0.99 13.52 8.31
C ALA A 68 -0.81 14.15 9.69
N ASP A 69 0.17 15.06 9.83
CA ASP A 69 0.36 15.84 11.06
C ASP A 69 -0.90 16.63 11.43
N LYS A 70 -1.44 17.39 10.48
CA LYS A 70 -2.65 18.21 10.67
C LYS A 70 -3.91 17.42 11.05
N VAL A 71 -4.01 16.15 10.63
CA VAL A 71 -5.16 15.29 10.92
C VAL A 71 -4.88 14.24 12.01
N GLY A 72 -3.75 14.36 12.72
CA GLY A 72 -3.39 13.44 13.80
C GLY A 72 -3.08 12.01 13.35
N ALA A 73 -2.64 11.82 12.10
CA ALA A 73 -2.40 10.52 11.47
C ALA A 73 -0.90 10.18 11.28
N THR A 74 0.01 10.96 11.85
CA THR A 74 1.48 10.76 11.71
C THR A 74 1.91 9.33 12.05
N SER A 75 1.39 8.76 13.15
CA SER A 75 1.72 7.39 13.56
C SER A 75 1.38 6.34 12.50
N ALA A 76 0.27 6.51 11.78
CA ALA A 76 -0.14 5.62 10.70
C ALA A 76 0.79 5.72 9.49
N ILE A 77 1.23 6.94 9.13
CA ILE A 77 2.18 7.14 8.03
C ILE A 77 3.54 6.54 8.36
N GLU A 78 4.02 6.70 9.59
CA GLU A 78 5.29 6.10 10.02
C GLU A 78 5.22 4.57 10.07
N ALA A 79 4.11 3.99 10.54
CA ALA A 79 3.90 2.55 10.54
C ALA A 79 3.92 1.98 9.11
N LEU A 80 3.21 2.62 8.18
CA LEU A 80 3.20 2.22 6.77
C LEU A 80 4.58 2.37 6.13
N ARG A 81 5.32 3.45 6.44
CA ARG A 81 6.69 3.64 5.92
C ARG A 81 7.61 2.52 6.36
N ARG A 82 7.53 2.10 7.64
CA ARG A 82 8.29 0.94 8.15
C ARG A 82 7.89 -0.34 7.44
N GLN A 83 6.60 -0.59 7.28
CA GLN A 83 6.08 -1.78 6.60
C GLN A 83 6.58 -1.87 5.15
N VAL A 84 6.51 -0.77 4.38
CA VAL A 84 6.99 -0.75 2.98
C VAL A 84 8.50 -0.99 2.91
N LYS A 85 9.29 -0.37 3.81
CA LYS A 85 10.75 -0.56 3.85
C LYS A 85 11.18 -1.96 4.30
N HIS A 86 10.38 -2.62 5.12
CA HIS A 86 10.65 -3.98 5.57
C HIS A 86 10.60 -4.99 4.41
N GLY A 87 9.82 -4.71 3.36
CA GLY A 87 9.80 -5.51 2.12
C GLY A 87 9.18 -6.91 2.27
N HIS A 88 8.62 -7.23 3.44
CA HIS A 88 7.91 -8.48 3.71
C HIS A 88 6.42 -8.19 3.84
N ASP A 89 5.59 -9.04 3.24
CA ASP A 89 4.13 -8.91 3.27
C ASP A 89 3.46 -10.12 3.90
N GLU A 90 2.20 -9.93 4.31
CA GLU A 90 1.45 -10.98 4.99
C GLU A 90 1.15 -12.18 4.08
N ALA A 91 1.07 -11.97 2.76
CA ALA A 91 0.86 -13.08 1.84
C ALA A 91 2.08 -14.02 1.84
N GLN A 92 3.29 -13.48 1.99
CA GLN A 92 4.49 -14.30 2.14
C GLN A 92 4.53 -15.01 3.50
N ASN A 93 4.22 -14.33 4.61
CA ASN A 93 4.07 -14.96 5.93
C ASN A 93 3.14 -16.18 5.89
N MET A 94 2.00 -16.05 5.21
CA MET A 94 1.02 -17.13 5.06
C MET A 94 1.55 -18.29 4.21
N ARG A 95 2.30 -18.00 3.13
CA ARG A 95 2.93 -19.04 2.29
C ARG A 95 4.00 -19.78 3.06
N ASP A 96 4.84 -19.06 3.79
CA ASP A 96 5.93 -19.64 4.58
C ASP A 96 5.37 -20.55 5.68
N PHE A 97 4.33 -20.11 6.38
CA PHE A 97 3.63 -20.93 7.38
C PHE A 97 3.13 -22.27 6.83
N VAL A 98 2.55 -22.28 5.61
CA VAL A 98 2.09 -23.52 4.98
C VAL A 98 3.25 -24.35 4.45
N ALA A 99 4.29 -23.72 3.89
CA ALA A 99 5.49 -24.39 3.40
C ALA A 99 6.25 -25.11 4.53
N GLU A 100 6.20 -24.57 5.74
CA GLU A 100 6.78 -25.15 6.96
C GLU A 100 5.90 -26.26 7.59
N GLY A 101 4.80 -26.65 6.94
CA GLY A 101 3.94 -27.76 7.37
C GLY A 101 2.67 -27.35 8.10
N GLY A 102 2.39 -26.04 8.21
CA GLY A 102 1.14 -25.53 8.75
C GLY A 102 -0.06 -25.86 7.86
N SER A 103 -1.23 -26.10 8.47
CA SER A 103 -2.49 -26.28 7.74
C SER A 103 -3.21 -24.93 7.57
N LEU A 104 -4.12 -24.82 6.60
CA LEU A 104 -4.95 -23.62 6.44
C LEU A 104 -5.83 -23.35 7.67
N SER A 105 -6.33 -24.38 8.34
CA SER A 105 -7.05 -24.23 9.60
C SER A 105 -6.16 -23.71 10.74
N GLY A 106 -4.92 -24.18 10.81
CA GLY A 106 -3.90 -23.67 11.73
C GLY A 106 -3.55 -22.20 11.47
N LEU A 107 -3.48 -21.80 10.20
CA LEU A 107 -3.25 -20.41 9.80
C LEU A 107 -4.39 -19.49 10.27
N VAL A 108 -5.64 -19.90 10.04
CA VAL A 108 -6.82 -19.15 10.52
C VAL A 108 -6.81 -19.03 12.04
N LYS A 109 -6.48 -20.11 12.76
CA LYS A 109 -6.33 -20.07 14.22
C LYS A 109 -5.27 -19.03 14.64
N LYS A 110 -4.09 -19.06 14.03
CA LYS A 110 -3.01 -18.09 14.29
C LYS A 110 -3.46 -16.65 14.02
N HIS A 111 -4.22 -16.41 12.94
CA HIS A 111 -4.77 -15.09 12.65
C HIS A 111 -5.81 -14.63 13.68
N CYS A 112 -6.63 -15.54 14.22
CA CYS A 112 -7.53 -15.23 15.33
C CYS A 112 -6.76 -14.84 16.61
N GLU A 113 -5.67 -15.54 16.92
CA GLU A 113 -4.81 -15.24 18.08
C GLU A 113 -4.14 -13.86 17.93
N ILE A 114 -3.57 -13.57 16.75
CA ILE A 114 -2.99 -12.25 16.42
C ILE A 114 -4.03 -11.13 16.59
N TRP A 115 -5.26 -11.34 16.11
CA TRP A 115 -6.32 -10.34 16.25
C TRP A 115 -6.74 -10.11 17.70
N ALA A 116 -6.73 -11.15 18.52
CA ALA A 116 -6.99 -11.06 19.96
C ALA A 116 -5.83 -10.41 20.75
N GLY A 117 -4.65 -10.28 20.14
CA GLY A 117 -3.44 -9.76 20.80
C GLY A 117 -2.80 -10.76 21.77
N LEU A 118 -2.97 -12.06 21.50
CA LEU A 118 -2.42 -13.18 22.28
C LEU A 118 -1.01 -13.57 21.84
#